data_AF-A0A7Z1MCK0-F1
#
_entry.id   AF-A0A7Z1MCK0-F1
#
_cell.length_a   1.000
_cell.length_b   1.000
_cell.length_c   1.000
_cell.angle_alpha   90.00
_cell.angle_beta   90.00
_cell.angle_gamma   90.00
#
_symmetry.space_group_name_H-M   'P 1'
#
loop_
_entity.id
_entity.type
_entity.pdbx_description
1 polymer ?
#
loop_
_entity_poly.entity_id
_entity_poly.type
_entity_poly.pdbx_seq_one_letter_code
_entity_poly.pdbx_strand_id
1 'polypeptide(L)' 'MTNHVEIVSQLAEQLSESKQQLLPAMAKVVVQAIQSNEKTDDLLQVIGAVSGHGLKAEDLLIAIRNELSK' A
#
# COMPACT_ATOMS: atom_id res chain seq x y z
N MET A 1 22.88 25.58 10.47
CA MET A 1 22.11 24.76 11.43
C MET A 1 21.04 24.05 10.64
N THR A 2 21.12 22.72 10.55
CA THR A 2 20.10 21.94 9.84
C THR A 2 18.83 21.98 10.68
N ASN A 3 17.76 22.53 10.13
CA ASN A 3 16.50 22.68 10.84
C ASN A 3 15.88 21.29 10.96
N HIS A 4 15.98 20.65 12.14
CA HIS A 4 15.50 19.29 12.36
C HIS A 4 14.03 19.09 11.95
N VAL A 5 13.23 20.15 11.99
CA VAL A 5 11.84 20.16 11.51
C VAL A 5 11.76 19.95 10.00
N GLU A 6 12.65 20.54 9.22
CA GLU A 6 12.68 20.44 7.76
C GLU A 6 13.04 19.03 7.30
N ILE A 7 13.99 18.38 7.99
CA ILE A 7 14.33 16.97 7.77
C ILE A 7 13.12 16.06 8.05
N VAL A 8 12.42 16.29 9.17
CA VAL A 8 11.25 15.49 9.54
C VAL A 8 10.11 15.67 8.53
N SER A 9 9.89 16.88 8.03
CA SER A 9 8.88 17.14 6.98
C SER A 9 9.21 16.42 5.67
N GLN A 10 10.46 16.50 5.20
CA GLN A 10 10.90 15.80 3.98
C GLN A 10 10.75 14.27 4.12
N LEU A 11 11.07 13.72 5.29
CA LEU A 11 10.91 12.29 5.54
C LEU A 11 9.44 11.88 5.56
N ALA A 12 8.56 12.73 6.11
CA ALA A 12 7.12 12.49 6.11
C ALA A 12 6.53 12.53 4.69
N GLU A 13 6.98 13.46 3.85
CA GLU A 13 6.59 13.55 2.44
C GLU A 13 7.02 12.30 1.66
N GLN A 14 8.28 11.88 1.78
CA GLN A 14 8.79 10.67 1.13
C GLN A 14 8.05 9.40 1.57
N LEU A 15 7.72 9.31 2.86
CA LEU A 15 6.92 8.21 3.39
C LEU A 15 5.49 8.24 2.81
N SER A 16 4.88 9.42 2.68
CA SER A 16 3.57 9.60 2.08
C SER A 16 3.55 9.21 0.60
N GLU A 17 4.53 9.67 -0.18
CA GLU A 17 4.69 9.30 -1.59
C GLU A 17 4.89 7.79 -1.76
N SER A 18 5.74 7.19 -0.93
CA SER A 18 5.96 5.74 -0.94
C SER A 18 4.66 4.98 -0.65
N LYS A 19 3.86 5.45 0.32
CA LYS A 19 2.54 4.87 0.62
C LYS A 19 1.57 4.97 -0.55
N GLN A 20 1.57 6.11 -1.26
CA GLN A 20 0.73 6.31 -2.45
C GLN A 20 1.10 5.37 -3.60
N GLN A 21 2.37 4.98 -3.72
CA GLN A 21 2.83 4.02 -4.74
C GLN A 21 2.63 2.56 -4.33
N LEU A 22 2.74 2.25 -3.03
CA LEU A 22 2.55 0.90 -2.49
C LEU A 22 1.10 0.43 -2.63
N LEU A 23 0.12 1.30 -2.35
CA LEU A 23 -1.31 0.94 -2.38
C LEU A 23 -1.77 0.37 -3.74
N PRO A 24 -1.49 1.01 -4.90
CA PRO A 24 -1.79 0.44 -6.22
C PRO A 24 -1.07 -0.90 -6.49
N ALA A 25 0.20 -1.03 -6.11
CA ALA A 25 0.95 -2.25 -6.33
C ALA A 25 0.37 -3.43 -5.54
N MET A 26 0.02 -3.19 -4.27
CA MET A 26 -0.62 -4.16 -3.40
C MET A 26 -2.01 -4.57 -3.91
N ALA A 27 -2.80 -3.61 -4.37
CA ALA A 27 -4.10 -3.87 -5.00
C ALA A 27 -3.97 -4.77 -6.24
N LYS A 28 -2.96 -4.51 -7.09
CA LYS A 28 -2.71 -5.33 -8.28
C LYS A 28 -2.36 -6.77 -7.91
N VAL A 29 -1.49 -6.99 -6.92
CA VAL A 29 -1.13 -8.33 -6.43
C VAL A 29 -2.37 -9.06 -5.90
N VAL A 30 -3.22 -8.38 -5.13
CA VAL A 30 -4.47 -8.95 -4.59
C VAL A 30 -5.41 -9.37 -5.71
N VAL A 31 -5.64 -8.51 -6.71
CA VAL A 31 -6.51 -8.81 -7.86
C VAL A 31 -5.95 -9.98 -8.66
N GLN A 32 -4.63 -10.02 -8.91
CA GLN A 32 -3.99 -11.12 -9.62
C GLN A 32 -4.10 -12.45 -8.86
N ALA A 33 -3.87 -12.46 -7.54
CA ALA A 33 -4.03 -13.67 -6.72
C ALA A 33 -5.47 -14.21 -6.79
N ILE A 34 -6.48 -13.34 -6.72
CA ILE A 34 -7.89 -13.70 -6.86
C ILE A 34 -8.18 -14.29 -8.25
N GLN A 35 -7.67 -13.66 -9.31
CA GLN A 35 -7.90 -14.09 -10.71
C GLN A 35 -7.19 -15.41 -11.05
N SER A 36 -5.99 -15.63 -10.52
CA SER A 36 -5.19 -16.84 -10.74
C SER A 36 -5.69 -18.05 -9.94
N ASN A 37 -6.67 -17.86 -9.04
CA ASN A 37 -7.13 -18.88 -8.10
C ASN A 37 -5.98 -19.43 -7.22
N GLU A 38 -4.90 -18.66 -7.07
CA GLU A 38 -3.75 -18.96 -6.23
C GLU A 38 -4.07 -18.55 -4.79
N LYS A 39 -3.82 -19.49 -3.87
CA LYS A 39 -4.38 -19.47 -2.51
C LYS A 39 -3.78 -18.38 -1.62
N THR A 40 -4.67 -17.78 -0.83
CA THR A 40 -4.60 -17.24 0.55
C THR A 40 -3.30 -16.69 1.14
N ASP A 41 -2.14 -17.31 0.88
CA ASP A 41 -0.86 -16.94 1.49
C ASP A 41 -0.34 -15.60 0.95
N ASP A 42 -0.49 -15.35 -0.35
CA ASP A 42 -0.15 -14.06 -0.97
C ASP A 42 -1.06 -12.94 -0.46
N LEU A 43 -2.35 -13.24 -0.25
CA LEU A 43 -3.31 -12.30 0.33
C LEU A 43 -2.96 -11.98 1.78
N LEU A 44 -2.56 -12.98 2.57
CA LEU A 44 -2.09 -12.82 3.95
C LEU A 44 -0.82 -11.97 4.02
N GLN A 45 0.13 -12.17 3.11
CA GLN A 45 1.34 -11.33 3.02
C GLN A 45 1.00 -9.88 2.68
N VAL A 46 0.08 -9.65 1.74
CA VAL A 46 -0.35 -8.29 1.40
C VAL A 46 -1.05 -7.62 2.59
N ILE A 47 -1.93 -8.33 3.31
CA ILE A 47 -2.59 -7.81 4.52
C ILE A 47 -1.57 -7.50 5.63
N GLY A 48 -0.56 -8.36 5.82
CA GLY A 48 0.55 -8.12 6.75
C GLY A 48 1.35 -6.88 6.38
N ALA A 49 1.63 -6.69 5.08
CA ALA A 49 2.31 -5.49 4.58
C ALA A 49 1.50 -4.21 4.80
N VAL A 50 0.16 -4.24 4.65
CA VAL A 50 -0.69 -3.06 4.94
C VAL A 50 -0.56 -2.65 6.41
N SER A 51 -0.68 -3.64 7.29
CA SER A 51 -0.64 -3.43 8.73
C SER A 51 0.74 -2.96 9.20
N GLY A 52 1.82 -3.51 8.63
CA GLY A 52 3.20 -3.17 8.97
C GLY A 52 3.65 -1.78 8.50
N HIS A 53 3.07 -1.25 7.42
CA HIS A 53 3.42 0.09 6.89
C HIS A 53 2.51 1.21 7.42
N GLY A 54 1.61 0.90 8.36
CA GLY A 54 0.62 1.86 8.85
C GLY A 54 -0.25 2.42 7.74
N LEU A 55 -0.62 1.57 6.77
CA LEU A 55 -1.59 1.86 5.74
C LEU A 55 -2.99 1.56 6.28
N LYS A 56 -3.98 2.39 5.95
CA LYS A 56 -5.36 2.09 6.33
C LYS A 56 -5.89 0.99 5.41
N ALA A 57 -6.60 0.02 6.00
CA ALA A 57 -7.28 -1.01 5.23
C ALA A 57 -8.27 -0.41 4.22
N GLU A 58 -8.92 0.72 4.57
CA GLU A 58 -9.82 1.47 3.69
C GLU A 58 -9.13 1.93 2.40
N ASP A 59 -7.91 2.46 2.50
CA ASP A 59 -7.14 2.93 1.34
C ASP A 59 -6.78 1.76 0.41
N LEU A 60 -6.47 0.58 0.98
CA LEU A 60 -6.25 -0.63 0.19
C LEU A 60 -7.54 -1.10 -0.51
N LEU A 61 -8.68 -1.09 0.19
CA LEU A 61 -9.98 -1.48 -0.40
C LEU A 61 -10.37 -0.56 -1.55
N ILE A 62 -10.14 0.75 -1.42
CA ILE A 62 -10.35 1.73 -2.49
C ILE A 62 -9.43 1.41 -3.68
N ALA A 63 -8.15 1.11 -3.43
CA ALA A 63 -7.20 0.76 -4.48
C ALA A 63 -7.60 -0.54 -5.21
N ILE A 64 -8.02 -1.58 -4.49
CA ILE A 64 -8.52 -2.84 -5.07
C ILE A 64 -9.76 -2.58 -5.95
N ARG A 65 -10.74 -1.81 -5.46
CA ARG A 65 -11.94 -1.45 -6.23
C ARG A 65 -11.56 -0.73 -7.53
N ASN A 66 -10.65 0.23 -7.45
CA ASN A 66 -10.21 0.99 -8.61
C ASN A 66 -9.48 0.10 -9.63
N GLU A 67 -8.69 -0.88 -9.18
CA GLU A 67 -8.01 -1.84 -10.05
C GLU A 67 -8.99 -2.79 -10.76
N LEU A 68 -10.05 -3.25 -10.07
CA LEU A 68 -11.11 -4.07 -10.66
C LEU A 68 -12.00 -3.31 -11.66
N SER A 69 -11.97 -1.99 -11.63
CA SER A 69 -12.78 -1.12 -12.51
C SER A 69 -12.03 -0.65 -13.76
N LYS A 70 -10.77 -1.07 -13.93
CA LYS A 70 -9.96 -0.82 -15.13
C LYS A 70 -10.18 -1.92 -16.16
#